data_AF-A0A353VNM0-F1
#
_entry.id   AF-A0A353VNM0-F1
#
_cell.length_a   1.000
_cell.length_b   1.000
_cell.length_c   1.000
_cell.angle_alpha   90.00
_cell.angle_beta   90.00
_cell.angle_gamma   90.00
#
_symmetry.space_group_name_H-M   'P 1'
#
loop_
_entity.id
_entity.type
_entity.pdbx_description
1 polymer ?
#
loop_
_entity_poly.entity_id
_entity_poly.type
_entity_poly.pdbx_seq_one_letter_code
_entity_poly.pdbx_strand_id
1 'polypeptide(L)'
;MLRIAIQAKGRLSDESLALMREAGIEVDDSKRKFLSRSSSFPVEILYLRDDDIPQAVAQGVADLGIVGYNEVCERGESVEIVDRLGFGECR
;
A
#
# COMPACT_ATOMS: atom_id res chain seq x y z
N MET A 1 -10.92 9.36 -7.50
CA MET A 1 -10.80 8.75 -6.16
C MET A 1 -9.51 7.97 -6.19
N LEU A 2 -8.57 8.25 -5.28
CA LEU A 2 -7.26 7.60 -5.28
C LEU A 2 -7.36 6.22 -4.62
N ARG A 3 -6.70 5.20 -5.17
CA ARG A 3 -6.61 3.85 -4.61
C ARG A 3 -5.17 3.51 -4.30
N ILE A 4 -4.89 3.17 -3.04
CA ILE A 4 -3.55 2.79 -2.58
C ILE A 4 -3.58 1.34 -2.12
N ALA A 5 -2.78 0.49 -2.74
CA ALA A 5 -2.58 -0.88 -2.32
C ALA A 5 -1.49 -0.98 -1.24
N ILE A 6 -1.78 -1.69 -0.16
CA ILE A 6 -0.80 -2.03 0.90
C ILE A 6 -0.93 -3.51 1.25
N GLN A 7 0.08 -4.06 1.94
CA GLN A 7 0.00 -5.42 2.45
C GLN A 7 -1.18 -5.57 3.43
N ALA A 8 -1.86 -6.72 3.37
CA ALA A 8 -3.03 -6.98 4.18
C ALA A 8 -2.73 -7.16 5.68
N LYS A 9 -1.46 -7.43 6.04
CA LYS A 9 -1.02 -7.68 7.42
C LYS A 9 0.49 -7.52 7.54
N GLY A 10 0.96 -7.46 8.78
CA GLY A 10 2.38 -7.50 9.13
C GLY A 10 3.00 -6.11 9.28
N ARG A 11 4.30 -6.07 9.59
CA ARG A 11 5.02 -4.86 9.98
C ARG A 11 4.88 -3.71 8.97
N LEU A 12 5.08 -4.01 7.69
CA LEU A 12 4.96 -3.03 6.61
C LEU A 12 3.55 -2.46 6.46
N SER A 13 2.51 -3.26 6.74
CA SER A 13 1.12 -2.77 6.78
C SER A 13 0.94 -1.75 7.91
N ASP A 14 1.43 -2.08 9.11
CA ASP A 14 1.31 -1.21 10.28
C ASP A 14 2.06 0.11 10.07
N GLU A 15 3.29 0.04 9.51
CA GLU A 15 4.09 1.21 9.15
C GLU A 15 3.44 2.06 8.04
N SER A 16 2.84 1.43 7.03
CA SER A 16 2.11 2.12 5.96
C SER A 16 0.90 2.88 6.50
N LEU A 17 0.13 2.28 7.40
CA LEU A 17 -1.01 2.93 8.05
C LEU A 17 -0.54 4.06 8.98
N ALA A 18 0.60 3.91 9.66
CA ALA A 18 1.19 4.97 10.46
C ALA A 18 1.58 6.19 9.59
N LEU A 19 2.25 5.96 8.46
CA LEU A 19 2.60 7.01 7.50
C LEU A 19 1.36 7.78 7.02
N MET A 20 0.28 7.07 6.70
CA MET A 20 -0.98 7.69 6.28
C MET A 20 -1.59 8.56 7.39
N ARG A 21 -1.59 8.06 8.64
CA ARG A 21 -2.07 8.83 9.79
C ARG A 21 -1.24 10.09 10.03
N GLU A 22 0.09 10.00 9.89
CA GLU A 22 1.00 11.16 9.98
C GLU A 22 0.72 12.20 8.87
N ALA A 23 0.31 11.74 7.69
CA ALA A 23 -0.15 12.59 6.60
C ALA A 23 -1.58 13.14 6.79
N GLY A 24 -2.25 12.86 7.91
CA GLY A 24 -3.63 13.30 8.20
C GLY A 24 -4.72 12.47 7.51
N ILE A 25 -4.37 11.32 6.96
CA ILE A 25 -5.30 10.38 6.32
C ILE A 25 -5.76 9.36 7.36
N GLU A 26 -6.97 9.55 7.88
CA GLU A 26 -7.58 8.63 8.83
C GLU A 26 -8.26 7.49 8.08
N VAL A 27 -7.84 6.25 8.35
CA VAL A 27 -8.40 5.04 7.73
C VAL A 27 -8.96 4.14 8.82
N ASP A 28 -10.19 3.64 8.62
CA ASP A 28 -10.80 2.64 9.49
C ASP A 28 -10.05 1.30 9.35
N ASP A 29 -9.30 0.94 10.38
CA ASP A 29 -8.46 -0.25 10.51
C ASP A 29 -9.22 -1.43 11.14
N SER A 30 -10.52 -1.55 10.87
CA SER A 30 -11.27 -2.73 11.30
C SER A 30 -10.66 -3.99 10.66
N LYS A 31 -10.20 -4.94 11.50
CA LYS A 31 -9.31 -6.08 11.21
C LYS A 31 -9.74 -7.10 10.12
N ARG A 32 -10.81 -6.86 9.34
CA ARG A 32 -11.37 -7.82 8.37
C ARG A 32 -11.93 -7.19 7.09
N LYS A 33 -11.26 -6.20 6.53
CA LYS A 33 -11.69 -5.58 5.27
C LYS A 33 -10.61 -5.71 4.20
N PHE A 34 -11.03 -6.06 2.98
CA PHE A 34 -10.19 -5.98 1.77
C PHE A 34 -10.07 -4.55 1.24
N LEU A 35 -10.96 -3.67 1.70
CA LEU A 35 -11.07 -2.28 1.29
C LEU A 35 -11.43 -1.43 2.51
N SER A 36 -10.63 -0.40 2.78
CA SER A 36 -11.00 0.66 3.73
C SER A 36 -11.08 2.00 3.03
N ARG A 37 -12.02 2.83 3.44
CA ARG A 37 -12.14 4.21 2.96
C ARG A 37 -11.68 5.15 4.04
N SER A 38 -10.95 6.19 3.64
CA SER A 38 -10.63 7.26 4.56
C SER A 38 -11.85 8.16 4.79
N SER A 39 -11.99 8.65 6.02
CA SER A 39 -12.98 9.68 6.39
C SER A 39 -12.48 11.11 6.16
N SER A 40 -11.16 11.33 6.09
CA SER A 40 -10.55 12.66 6.01
C SER A 40 -10.04 13.03 4.61
N PHE A 41 -9.84 12.06 3.72
CA PHE A 41 -9.32 12.29 2.37
C PHE A 41 -9.98 11.32 1.34
N PRO A 42 -10.19 11.70 0.06
CA PRO A 42 -10.83 10.85 -0.94
C PRO A 42 -9.90 9.73 -1.45
N VAL A 43 -9.48 8.85 -0.54
CA VAL A 43 -8.63 7.68 -0.79
C VAL A 43 -9.28 6.39 -0.29
N GLU A 44 -9.08 5.34 -1.07
CA GLU A 44 -9.41 3.96 -0.72
C GLU A 44 -8.13 3.14 -0.55
N ILE A 45 -8.04 2.38 0.53
CA ILE A 45 -6.94 1.45 0.83
C ILE A 45 -7.36 0.05 0.42
N LEU A 46 -6.58 -0.57 -0.46
CA LEU A 46 -6.72 -1.96 -0.87
C LEU A 46 -5.72 -2.82 -0.08
N TYR A 47 -6.23 -3.82 0.62
CA TYR A 47 -5.40 -4.76 1.37
C TYR A 47 -5.15 -6.01 0.53
N LEU A 48 -3.93 -6.15 0.02
CA LEU A 48 -3.52 -7.23 -0.89
C LEU A 48 -2.40 -8.07 -0.27
N ARG A 49 -2.04 -9.18 -0.92
CA ARG A 49 -0.76 -9.83 -0.65
C ARG A 49 0.37 -8.97 -1.21
N ASP A 50 1.56 -9.06 -0.63
CA ASP A 50 2.74 -8.35 -1.12
C ASP A 50 2.97 -8.58 -2.60
N ASP A 51 2.91 -9.83 -3.02
CA ASP A 51 3.18 -10.21 -4.39
C ASP A 51 2.18 -9.71 -5.42
N ASP A 52 0.95 -9.46 -4.99
CA ASP A 52 -0.13 -8.94 -5.83
C ASP A 52 -0.04 -7.41 -6.03
N ILE A 53 0.68 -6.68 -5.17
CA ILE A 53 0.70 -5.19 -5.20
C ILE A 53 1.32 -4.63 -6.48
N PRO A 54 2.51 -5.09 -6.96
CA PRO A 54 3.10 -4.56 -8.20
C PRO A 54 2.17 -4.75 -9.41
N GLN A 55 1.54 -5.93 -9.51
CA GLN A 55 0.61 -6.24 -10.60
C GLN A 55 -0.66 -5.38 -10.52
N ALA A 56 -1.21 -5.17 -9.31
CA ALA A 56 -2.38 -4.33 -9.10
C ALA A 56 -2.16 -2.88 -9.55
N VAL A 57 -0.96 -2.34 -9.34
CA VAL A 57 -0.57 -1.01 -9.83
C VAL A 57 -0.39 -1.00 -11.35
N ALA A 58 0.35 -1.98 -11.90
CA ALA A 58 0.58 -2.08 -13.35
C ALA A 58 -0.72 -2.22 -14.17
N GLN A 59 -1.73 -2.88 -13.60
CA GLN A 59 -3.05 -3.06 -14.23
C GLN A 59 -4.04 -1.92 -13.96
N GLY A 60 -3.67 -0.91 -13.17
CA GLY A 60 -4.56 0.20 -12.80
C GLY A 60 -5.71 -0.19 -11.87
N VAL A 61 -5.60 -1.32 -11.17
CA VAL A 61 -6.54 -1.69 -10.09
C VAL A 61 -6.34 -0.76 -8.90
N ALA A 62 -5.06 -0.50 -8.56
CA ALA A 62 -4.63 0.53 -7.63
C ALA A 62 -3.86 1.62 -8.40
N ASP A 63 -3.97 2.86 -7.95
CA ASP A 63 -3.21 3.99 -8.52
C ASP A 63 -1.78 4.03 -7.96
N LEU A 64 -1.62 3.62 -6.70
CA LEU A 64 -0.34 3.56 -5.98
C LEU A 64 -0.23 2.27 -5.17
N GLY A 65 1.00 1.85 -4.88
CA GLY A 65 1.27 0.68 -4.04
C GLY A 65 2.41 0.94 -3.06
N ILE A 66 2.26 0.50 -1.81
CA ILE A 66 3.34 0.44 -0.82
C ILE A 66 3.70 -1.03 -0.59
N VAL A 67 4.91 -1.40 -0.97
CA VAL A 67 5.41 -2.78 -0.89
C VAL A 67 6.93 -2.79 -0.70
N GLY A 68 7.46 -3.90 -0.21
CA GLY A 68 8.90 -4.14 -0.16
C GLY A 68 9.53 -4.06 -1.55
N TYR A 69 10.72 -3.46 -1.62
CA TYR A 69 11.45 -3.28 -2.89
C TYR A 69 11.81 -4.61 -3.57
N ASN A 70 11.96 -5.69 -2.79
CA ASN A 70 12.20 -7.03 -3.31
C ASN A 70 11.06 -7.51 -4.21
N GLU A 71 9.80 -7.28 -3.84
CA GLU A 71 8.64 -7.70 -4.64
C GLU A 71 8.61 -7.01 -5.99
N VAL A 72 8.92 -5.71 -6.03
CA VAL A 72 8.99 -4.97 -7.30
C VAL A 72 10.08 -5.56 -8.21
N CYS A 73 11.24 -5.92 -7.64
CA CYS A 73 12.34 -6.52 -8.39
C CYS A 73 12.03 -7.95 -8.88
N GLU A 74 11.38 -8.75 -8.04
CA GLU A 74 11.05 -10.15 -8.33
C GLU A 74 9.92 -10.29 -9.35
N ARG A 75 8.90 -9.42 -9.28
CA ARG A 75 7.75 -9.47 -10.19
C ARG A 75 8.06 -8.88 -11.56
N GLY A 76 8.94 -7.88 -11.63
CA GLY A 76 9.35 -7.27 -12.90
C GLY A 76 8.21 -6.57 -13.65
N GLU A 77 7.17 -6.14 -12.93
CA GLU A 77 6.03 -5.42 -13.48
C GLU A 77 6.41 -4.00 -13.93
N SER A 78 5.68 -3.44 -14.89
CA SER A 78 5.92 -2.09 -15.40
C SER A 78 5.37 -1.02 -14.44
N VAL A 79 6.05 -0.82 -13.32
CA VAL A 79 5.71 0.20 -12.31
C VAL A 79 6.84 1.21 -12.13
N GLU A 80 6.48 2.45 -11.82
CA GLU A 80 7.43 3.52 -11.48
C GLU A 80 7.66 3.58 -9.96
N ILE A 81 8.91 3.69 -9.54
CA ILE A 81 9.26 3.89 -8.13
C ILE A 81 9.26 5.39 -7.86
N VAL A 82 8.20 5.85 -7.18
CA VAL A 82 8.00 7.27 -6.87
C VAL A 82 8.79 7.75 -5.66
N ASP A 83 8.98 6.90 -4.63
CA ASP A 83 9.70 7.26 -3.41
C ASP A 83 10.20 6.03 -2.62
N ARG A 84 11.15 6.26 -1.70
CA ARG A 84 11.61 5.30 -0.69
C ARG A 84 11.23 5.80 0.70
N LEU A 85 10.24 5.16 1.31
CA LEU A 85 9.52 5.66 2.49
C LEU A 85 10.31 5.58 3.83
N GLY A 86 11.53 5.07 3.83
CA GLY A 86 12.40 5.07 5.01
C GLY A 86 12.05 4.06 6.11
N PHE A 87 11.16 3.10 5.85
CA PHE A 87 10.84 1.98 6.74
C PHE A 87 10.86 0.64 6.00
N GLY A 88 10.67 -0.47 6.72
CA GLY A 88 10.64 -1.79 6.11
C GLY A 88 12.01 -2.44 5.88
N GLU A 89 13.06 -1.96 6.54
CA GLU A 89 14.41 -2.52 6.39
C GLU A 89 14.47 -4.02 6.71
N CYS A 90 15.07 -4.77 5.80
CA CYS A 90 15.40 -6.18 5.92
C CYS A 90 16.87 -6.39 5.52
N ARG A 91 17.46 -7.51 5.94
CA ARG A 91 18.85 -7.88 5.65
C ARG A 91 18.92 -8.94 4.58
#